data_AF-A0A8T0SI51-F1
#
_entry.id   AF-A0A8T0SI51-F1
#
_cell.length_a   1.000
_cell.length_b   1.000
_cell.length_c   1.000
_cell.angle_alpha   90.00
_cell.angle_beta   90.00
_cell.angle_gamma   90.00
#
_symmetry.space_group_name_H-M   'P 1'
#
loop_
_entity.id
_entity.type
_entity.pdbx_description
1 polymer ?
#
loop_
_entity_poly.entity_id
_entity_poly.type
_entity_poly.pdbx_seq_one_letter_code
_entity_poly.pdbx_strand_id
1 'polypeptide(L)'
;MDKVLGSMQVPCSNARYGCTVKTSYHQKQEHEATCPHDEPCFCPVSCCGFSGGPAAATHLRHFLTDHGWPSTEFSYGASFDVAVRDEDEMRVLIGDDGHLFLLTVALKPSSCVVDFSVVCVRPRDVEPKFRCIMAFGSWKNSNYYARSEFQVTSTAFFGGMPPECVMFSVPKLCLDKDSSIHVTMHNTLA
;
A
#
# COMPACT_ATOMS: atom_id res chain seq x y z
N MET A 1 35.13 14.56 -20.78
CA MET A 1 34.18 15.36 -19.97
C MET A 1 33.78 14.63 -18.68
N ASP A 2 33.95 13.30 -18.59
CA ASP A 2 33.56 12.50 -17.41
C ASP A 2 34.30 12.85 -16.11
N LYS A 3 35.59 13.21 -16.18
CA LYS A 3 36.37 13.60 -14.98
C LYS A 3 35.87 14.89 -14.31
N VAL A 4 35.21 15.78 -15.05
CA VAL A 4 34.71 17.07 -14.52
C VAL A 4 33.34 16.89 -13.85
N LEU A 5 32.49 16.00 -14.37
CA LEU A 5 31.22 15.67 -13.74
C LEU A 5 31.38 14.82 -12.48
N GLY A 6 32.41 13.98 -12.42
CA GLY A 6 32.73 13.18 -11.23
C GLY A 6 33.24 13.98 -10.03
N SER A 7 33.81 15.18 -10.24
CA SER A 7 34.30 16.04 -9.15
C SER A 7 33.26 17.05 -8.65
N MET A 8 32.17 17.26 -9.40
CA MET A 8 31.07 18.12 -8.97
C MET A 8 30.19 17.37 -7.97
N GLN A 9 30.00 17.97 -6.78
CA GLN A 9 29.04 17.48 -5.82
C GLN A 9 27.65 18.03 -6.13
N VAL A 10 26.69 17.12 -6.21
CA VAL A 10 25.27 17.42 -6.39
C VAL A 10 24.52 17.09 -5.09
N PRO A 11 23.55 17.93 -4.68
CA PRO A 11 22.73 17.62 -3.52
C PRO A 11 21.81 16.43 -3.80
N CYS A 12 21.50 15.68 -2.74
CA CYS A 12 20.44 14.68 -2.76
C CYS A 12 19.10 15.34 -3.15
N SER A 13 18.28 14.66 -3.96
CA SER A 13 16.94 15.15 -4.33
C SER A 13 16.01 15.27 -3.11
N ASN A 14 16.31 14.53 -2.04
CA ASN A 14 15.60 14.60 -0.77
C ASN A 14 16.15 15.71 0.16
N ALA A 15 16.99 16.63 -0.35
CA ALA A 15 17.43 17.80 0.43
C ALA A 15 16.26 18.68 0.89
N ARG A 16 15.18 18.72 0.09
CA ARG A 16 13.90 19.37 0.47
C ARG A 16 13.23 18.73 1.70
N TYR A 17 13.60 17.49 2.03
CA TYR A 17 13.10 16.73 3.19
C TYR A 17 14.16 16.61 4.31
N GLY A 18 15.20 17.44 4.25
CA GLY A 18 16.22 17.54 5.31
C GLY A 18 17.50 16.74 5.05
N CYS A 19 17.66 16.07 3.90
CA CYS A 19 18.93 15.43 3.58
C CYS A 19 20.01 16.47 3.28
N THR A 20 21.06 16.53 4.10
CA THR A 20 22.19 17.46 3.86
C THR A 20 23.32 16.84 3.04
N VAL A 21 23.20 15.57 2.63
CA VAL A 21 24.23 14.84 1.89
C VAL A 21 24.36 15.41 0.48
N LYS A 22 25.61 15.61 0.05
CA LYS A 22 25.99 15.92 -1.32
C LYS A 22 26.91 14.83 -1.81
N THR A 23 26.63 14.27 -2.98
CA THR A 23 27.39 13.15 -3.56
C THR A 23 27.98 13.57 -4.90
N SER A 24 28.93 12.80 -5.43
CA SER A 24 29.25 12.92 -6.85
C SER A 24 28.02 12.57 -7.71
N TYR A 25 27.99 13.02 -8.96
CA TYR A 25 26.89 12.72 -9.88
C TYR A 25 26.64 11.20 -10.00
N HIS A 26 27.70 10.39 -10.03
CA HIS A 26 27.60 8.93 -10.18
C HIS A 26 27.06 8.22 -8.93
N GLN A 27 27.34 8.73 -7.73
CA GLN A 27 26.92 8.14 -6.46
C GLN A 27 25.54 8.60 -5.99
N LYS A 28 24.95 9.59 -6.68
CA LYS A 28 23.66 10.19 -6.28
C LYS A 28 22.56 9.14 -6.19
N GLN A 29 22.44 8.29 -7.21
CA GLN A 29 21.39 7.28 -7.28
C GLN A 29 21.53 6.21 -6.18
N GLU A 30 22.75 5.79 -5.88
CA GLU A 30 23.03 4.81 -4.81
C GLU A 30 22.67 5.36 -3.44
N HIS A 31 23.03 6.63 -3.16
CA HIS A 31 22.61 7.30 -1.94
C HIS A 31 21.08 7.46 -1.87
N GLU A 32 20.44 7.91 -2.94
CA GLU A 32 18.98 8.12 -2.97
C GLU A 32 18.18 6.83 -2.79
N ALA A 33 18.73 5.68 -3.21
CA ALA A 33 18.12 4.38 -2.99
C ALA A 33 18.05 4.00 -1.49
N THR A 34 18.95 4.53 -0.67
CA THR A 34 19.09 4.19 0.76
C THR A 34 18.91 5.40 1.69
N CYS A 35 18.55 6.55 1.13
CA CYS A 35 18.41 7.79 1.87
C CYS A 35 17.26 7.65 2.88
N PRO A 36 17.48 7.91 4.18
CA PRO A 36 16.42 7.82 5.19
C PRO A 36 15.46 9.00 5.15
N HIS A 37 15.83 10.09 4.45
CA HIS A 37 14.98 11.24 4.23
C HIS A 37 14.17 10.99 2.98
N ASP A 38 12.88 10.75 3.15
CA ASP A 38 11.97 10.49 2.05
C ASP A 38 10.87 11.52 1.96
N GLU A 39 10.26 11.58 0.79
CA GLU A 39 9.00 12.30 0.61
C GLU A 39 7.97 11.77 1.61
N PRO A 40 7.22 12.65 2.30
CA PRO A 40 6.20 12.20 3.21
C PRO A 40 5.11 11.42 2.47
N CYS A 41 4.56 10.41 3.14
CA CYS A 41 3.29 9.83 2.72
C CYS A 41 2.16 10.70 3.28
N PHE A 42 1.13 10.89 2.47
CA PHE A 42 -0.08 11.61 2.83
C PHE A 42 -1.17 10.63 3.25
N CYS A 43 -2.15 11.10 4.02
CA CYS A 43 -3.35 10.31 4.25
C CYS A 43 -4.18 10.22 2.97
N PRO A 44 -4.65 9.02 2.56
CA PRO A 44 -5.44 8.86 1.35
C PRO A 44 -6.86 9.42 1.42
N VAL A 45 -7.35 9.76 2.63
CA VAL A 45 -8.70 10.28 2.84
C VAL A 45 -8.80 11.70 2.29
N SER A 46 -9.78 11.94 1.42
CA SER A 46 -10.08 13.27 0.91
C SER A 46 -10.32 14.25 2.06
N CYS A 47 -9.71 15.43 1.99
CA CYS A 47 -9.76 16.47 3.02
C CYS A 47 -9.03 16.16 4.34
N CYS A 48 -8.34 15.01 4.48
CA CYS A 48 -7.41 14.80 5.58
C CYS A 48 -6.05 15.42 5.24
N GLY A 49 -5.61 16.42 6.01
CA GLY A 49 -4.35 17.13 5.79
C GLY A 49 -3.12 16.44 6.39
N PHE A 50 -3.27 15.22 6.90
CA PHE A 50 -2.15 14.51 7.53
C PHE A 50 -1.08 14.14 6.51
N SER A 51 0.17 14.44 6.86
CA SER A 51 1.35 13.92 6.20
C SER A 51 2.37 13.48 7.25
N GLY A 52 2.97 12.32 7.03
CA GLY A 52 3.98 11.75 7.90
C GLY A 52 5.26 11.45 7.12
N GLY A 53 6.41 11.58 7.79
CA GLY A 53 7.66 11.03 7.25
C GLY A 53 7.58 9.51 7.05
N PRO A 54 8.61 8.85 6.47
CA PRO A 54 8.57 7.43 6.10
C PRO A 54 8.36 6.44 7.26
N ALA A 55 8.26 6.91 8.50
CA ALA A 55 7.97 6.07 9.66
C ALA A 55 6.57 5.45 9.55
N ALA A 56 6.54 4.12 9.49
CA ALA A 56 5.30 3.34 9.53
C ALA A 56 4.47 3.65 10.79
N ALA A 57 5.12 3.72 11.97
CA ALA A 57 4.42 3.91 13.25
C ALA A 57 3.56 5.19 13.33
N THR A 58 4.00 6.29 12.70
CA THR A 58 3.20 7.53 12.70
C THR A 58 1.94 7.41 11.85
N HIS A 59 2.04 6.73 10.71
CA HIS A 59 0.89 6.45 9.84
C HIS A 59 -0.07 5.46 10.49
N LEU A 60 0.46 4.38 11.08
CA LEU A 60 -0.34 3.40 11.80
C LEU A 60 -1.16 4.08 12.90
N ARG A 61 -0.51 4.86 13.77
CA ARG A 61 -1.21 5.58 14.84
C ARG A 61 -2.31 6.45 14.25
N HIS A 62 -2.01 7.25 13.23
CA HIS A 62 -3.00 8.12 12.58
C HIS A 62 -4.23 7.35 12.07
N PHE A 63 -4.02 6.27 11.31
CA PHE A 63 -5.10 5.45 10.77
C PHE A 63 -5.97 4.83 11.87
N LEU A 64 -5.36 4.37 12.96
CA LEU A 64 -6.10 3.77 14.07
C LEU A 64 -6.82 4.80 14.94
N THR A 65 -6.20 5.95 15.23
CA THR A 65 -6.73 6.91 16.21
C THR A 65 -7.65 7.94 15.59
N ASP A 66 -7.29 8.48 14.43
CA ASP A 66 -8.05 9.58 13.80
C ASP A 66 -9.14 9.04 12.87
N HIS A 67 -8.90 7.90 12.20
CA HIS A 67 -9.87 7.29 11.30
C HIS A 67 -10.58 6.06 11.87
N GLY A 68 -10.06 5.46 12.95
CA GLY A 68 -10.67 4.29 13.57
C GLY A 68 -10.65 3.04 12.68
N TRP A 69 -9.74 2.98 11.70
CA TRP A 69 -9.68 1.85 10.78
C TRP A 69 -9.27 0.58 11.50
N PRO A 70 -9.90 -0.57 11.19
CA PRO A 70 -9.45 -1.84 11.74
C PRO A 70 -8.06 -2.19 11.20
N SER A 71 -7.31 -2.94 12.01
CA SER A 71 -6.03 -3.51 11.60
C SER A 71 -6.03 -5.03 11.61
N THR A 72 -5.21 -5.62 10.75
CA THR A 72 -4.90 -7.06 10.74
C THR A 72 -3.40 -7.25 10.63
N GLU A 73 -2.81 -7.91 11.63
CA GLU A 73 -1.43 -8.39 11.56
C GLU A 73 -1.37 -9.69 10.77
N PHE A 74 -0.34 -9.88 9.95
CA PHE A 74 -0.16 -11.09 9.15
C PHE A 74 1.32 -11.46 9.01
N SER A 75 1.56 -12.74 8.70
CA SER A 75 2.88 -13.25 8.30
C SER A 75 2.91 -13.51 6.80
N TYR A 76 4.01 -13.19 6.14
CA TYR A 76 4.14 -13.43 4.70
C TYR A 76 4.01 -14.92 4.37
N GLY A 77 3.30 -15.24 3.29
CA GLY A 77 2.98 -16.60 2.87
C GLY A 77 1.83 -17.27 3.62
N ALA A 78 1.38 -16.72 4.75
CA ALA A 78 0.19 -17.18 5.44
C ALA A 78 -1.07 -16.47 4.91
N SER A 79 -2.15 -17.23 4.74
CA SER A 79 -3.45 -16.69 4.36
C SER A 79 -4.23 -16.22 5.59
N PHE A 80 -5.00 -15.16 5.43
CA PHE A 80 -5.94 -14.66 6.42
C PHE A 80 -7.23 -14.16 5.76
N ASP A 81 -8.30 -14.05 6.54
CA ASP A 81 -9.62 -13.70 6.06
C ASP A 81 -9.98 -12.26 6.39
N VAL A 82 -10.52 -11.55 5.40
CA VAL A 82 -11.08 -10.21 5.57
C VAL A 82 -12.57 -10.26 5.30
N ALA A 83 -13.37 -10.04 6.34
CA ALA A 83 -14.82 -9.96 6.22
C ALA A 83 -15.23 -8.74 5.37
N VAL A 84 -16.20 -8.93 4.48
CA VAL A 84 -16.78 -7.86 3.66
C VAL A 84 -17.98 -7.29 4.42
N ARG A 85 -17.76 -6.26 5.25
CA ARG A 85 -18.77 -5.80 6.22
C ARG A 85 -19.50 -4.55 5.76
N ASP A 86 -18.76 -3.51 5.38
CA ASP A 86 -19.29 -2.17 5.17
C ASP A 86 -18.87 -1.56 3.82
N GLU A 87 -19.66 -0.59 3.35
CA GLU A 87 -19.33 0.22 2.17
C GLU A 87 -18.12 1.11 2.46
N ASP A 88 -17.18 1.16 1.51
CA ASP A 88 -16.00 2.04 1.56
C ASP A 88 -15.11 1.84 2.80
N GLU A 89 -14.98 0.60 3.28
CA GLU A 89 -14.08 0.22 4.38
C GLU A 89 -12.61 0.33 3.94
N MET A 90 -11.80 0.98 4.78
CA MET A 90 -10.34 0.90 4.73
C MET A 90 -9.83 0.10 5.93
N ARG A 91 -8.91 -0.83 5.68
CA ARG A 91 -8.25 -1.67 6.68
C ARG A 91 -6.74 -1.55 6.56
N VAL A 92 -6.08 -1.44 7.70
CA VAL A 92 -4.61 -1.47 7.77
C VAL A 92 -4.15 -2.92 7.89
N LEU A 93 -3.26 -3.36 7.00
CA LEU A 93 -2.57 -4.64 7.13
C LEU A 93 -1.14 -4.38 7.59
N ILE A 94 -0.67 -5.16 8.56
CA ILE A 94 0.64 -4.98 9.19
C ILE A 94 1.43 -6.28 8.99
N GLY A 95 2.49 -6.20 8.19
CA GLY A 95 3.42 -7.32 8.01
C GLY A 95 4.27 -7.54 9.27
N ASP A 96 4.77 -8.75 9.46
CA ASP A 96 5.69 -9.11 10.55
C ASP A 96 7.03 -8.35 10.53
N ASP A 97 7.40 -7.78 9.38
CA ASP A 97 8.54 -6.88 9.19
C ASP A 97 8.21 -5.39 9.42
N GLY A 98 6.97 -5.08 9.81
CA GLY A 98 6.48 -3.74 10.12
C GLY A 98 6.03 -2.92 8.92
N HIS A 99 6.05 -3.46 7.69
CA HIS A 99 5.48 -2.75 6.54
C HIS A 99 3.96 -2.63 6.68
N LEU A 100 3.45 -1.46 6.26
CA LEU A 100 2.02 -1.15 6.28
C LEU A 100 1.43 -1.21 4.90
N PHE A 101 0.26 -1.83 4.81
CA PHE A 101 -0.55 -1.85 3.61
C PHE A 101 -1.95 -1.36 3.93
N LEU A 102 -2.61 -0.78 2.94
CA LEU A 102 -4.03 -0.45 3.01
C LEU A 102 -4.78 -1.38 2.09
N LEU A 103 -5.71 -2.13 2.66
CA LEU A 103 -6.74 -2.84 1.93
C LEU A 103 -7.98 -1.95 1.90
N THR A 104 -8.44 -1.60 0.70
CA THR A 104 -9.67 -0.82 0.51
C THR A 104 -10.73 -1.66 -0.16
N VAL A 105 -11.96 -1.56 0.35
CA VAL A 105 -13.15 -2.21 -0.20
C VAL A 105 -14.07 -1.13 -0.73
N ALA A 106 -14.18 -0.98 -2.04
CA ALA A 106 -15.00 0.05 -2.66
C ALA A 106 -16.35 -0.53 -3.13
N LEU A 107 -17.44 -0.06 -2.53
CA LEU A 107 -18.81 -0.44 -2.89
C LEU A 107 -19.51 0.74 -3.56
N LYS A 108 -19.27 0.92 -4.86
CA LYS A 108 -19.97 1.98 -5.60
C LYS A 108 -21.49 1.67 -5.66
N PRO A 109 -22.38 2.61 -5.33
CA PRO A 109 -23.83 2.36 -5.25
C PRO A 109 -24.45 1.80 -6.54
N SER A 110 -23.96 2.23 -7.71
CA SER A 110 -24.40 1.79 -9.03
C SER A 110 -23.60 0.60 -9.60
N SER A 111 -22.58 0.13 -8.89
CA SER A 111 -21.78 -1.01 -9.32
C SER A 111 -22.43 -2.32 -8.90
N CYS A 112 -22.43 -3.31 -9.80
CA CYS A 112 -22.79 -4.69 -9.49
C CYS A 112 -21.63 -5.51 -8.90
N VAL A 113 -20.45 -4.90 -8.78
CA VAL A 113 -19.24 -5.51 -8.22
C VAL A 113 -18.74 -4.72 -7.00
N VAL A 114 -18.04 -5.43 -6.12
CA VAL A 114 -17.25 -4.88 -5.04
C VAL A 114 -15.79 -4.97 -5.45
N ASP A 115 -15.09 -3.85 -5.38
CA ASP A 115 -13.69 -3.75 -5.77
C ASP A 115 -12.79 -3.78 -4.54
N PHE A 116 -11.70 -4.52 -4.62
CA PHE A 116 -10.69 -4.66 -3.59
C PHE A 116 -9.34 -4.21 -4.14
N SER A 117 -8.63 -3.45 -3.32
CA SER A 117 -7.30 -2.93 -3.65
C SER A 117 -6.38 -3.06 -2.47
N VAL A 118 -5.12 -3.44 -2.72
CA VAL A 118 -4.06 -3.42 -1.71
C VAL A 118 -2.93 -2.55 -2.22
N VAL A 119 -2.51 -1.59 -1.39
CA VAL A 119 -1.38 -0.68 -1.67
C VAL A 119 -0.44 -0.63 -0.49
N CYS A 120 0.85 -0.46 -0.75
CA CYS A 120 1.87 -0.29 0.28
C CYS A 120 2.00 1.20 0.65
N VAL A 121 1.97 1.51 1.95
CA VAL A 121 2.12 2.87 2.48
C VAL A 121 3.60 3.23 2.51
N ARG A 122 4.12 3.62 1.35
CA ARG A 122 5.54 3.95 1.16
C ARG A 122 5.70 4.90 -0.03
N PRO A 123 6.57 5.92 0.07
CA PRO A 123 6.63 6.96 -0.95
C PRO A 123 7.29 6.50 -2.26
N ARG A 124 8.11 5.45 -2.21
CA ARG A 124 8.78 4.90 -3.37
C ARG A 124 8.49 3.41 -3.54
N ASP A 125 8.45 3.00 -4.80
CA ASP A 125 8.34 1.60 -5.18
C ASP A 125 9.75 0.97 -5.32
N VAL A 126 10.44 0.86 -4.19
CA VAL A 126 11.78 0.22 -4.06
C VAL A 126 11.66 -1.18 -3.45
N GLU A 127 12.76 -1.94 -3.35
CA GLU A 127 12.75 -3.19 -2.59
C GLU A 127 12.46 -2.95 -1.09
N PRO A 128 11.81 -3.88 -0.38
CA PRO A 128 11.17 -5.09 -0.90
C PRO A 128 9.97 -4.77 -1.80
N LYS A 129 9.75 -5.63 -2.80
CA LYS A 129 8.50 -5.71 -3.55
C LYS A 129 7.54 -6.67 -2.87
N PHE A 130 6.25 -6.43 -3.05
CA PHE A 130 5.22 -7.27 -2.46
C PHE A 130 4.28 -7.80 -3.54
N ARG A 131 3.80 -9.02 -3.34
CA ARG A 131 2.70 -9.60 -4.11
C ARG A 131 1.54 -9.87 -3.17
N CYS A 132 0.33 -9.71 -3.69
CA CYS A 132 -0.89 -10.03 -2.98
C CYS A 132 -1.70 -11.01 -3.82
N ILE A 133 -2.20 -12.04 -3.17
CA ILE A 133 -3.17 -12.98 -3.73
C ILE A 133 -4.48 -12.72 -2.99
N MET A 134 -5.54 -12.43 -3.73
CA MET A 134 -6.89 -12.37 -3.21
C MET A 134 -7.73 -13.47 -3.82
N ALA A 135 -8.50 -14.18 -3.00
CA ALA A 135 -9.42 -15.20 -3.46
C ALA A 135 -10.76 -15.11 -2.74
N PHE A 136 -11.81 -15.47 -3.45
CA PHE A 136 -13.18 -15.53 -2.94
C PHE A 136 -13.87 -16.77 -3.48
N GLY A 137 -14.55 -17.50 -2.60
CA GLY A 137 -15.39 -18.63 -2.96
C GLY A 137 -16.77 -18.49 -2.34
N SER A 138 -17.82 -18.55 -3.15
CA SER A 138 -19.19 -18.73 -2.69
C SER A 138 -19.70 -20.05 -3.23
N TRP A 139 -20.33 -20.85 -2.36
CA TRP A 139 -20.94 -22.14 -2.73
C TRP A 139 -22.44 -22.18 -2.45
N LYS A 140 -22.96 -21.20 -1.69
CA LYS A 140 -24.33 -21.21 -1.18
C LYS A 140 -25.36 -20.80 -2.24
N ASN A 141 -25.01 -19.87 -3.15
CA ASN A 141 -25.95 -19.27 -4.10
C ASN A 141 -25.52 -19.35 -5.57
N SER A 142 -24.22 -19.45 -5.82
CA SER A 142 -23.58 -19.62 -7.12
C SER A 142 -22.34 -20.47 -6.87
N ASN A 143 -21.94 -21.35 -7.80
CA ASN A 143 -20.63 -21.99 -7.72
C ASN A 143 -19.59 -20.99 -8.24
N TYR A 144 -19.35 -19.94 -7.47
CA TYR A 144 -18.53 -18.81 -7.88
C TYR A 144 -17.19 -18.85 -7.13
N TYR A 145 -16.12 -18.82 -7.91
CA TYR A 145 -14.77 -18.73 -7.39
C TYR A 145 -14.00 -17.70 -8.21
N ALA A 146 -13.31 -16.81 -7.52
CA ALA A 146 -12.42 -15.83 -8.12
C ALA A 146 -11.10 -15.82 -7.37
N ARG A 147 -10.01 -15.66 -8.12
CA ARG A 147 -8.66 -15.50 -7.58
C ARG A 147 -7.88 -14.55 -8.47
N SER A 148 -7.15 -13.63 -7.86
CA SER A 148 -6.24 -12.71 -8.54
C SER A 148 -4.90 -12.69 -7.79
N GLU A 149 -3.82 -12.57 -8.53
CA GLU A 149 -2.47 -12.35 -8.01
C GLU A 149 -1.87 -11.14 -8.72
N PHE A 150 -1.36 -10.19 -7.95
CA PHE A 150 -0.87 -8.92 -8.47
C PHE A 150 0.27 -8.38 -7.62
N GLN A 151 1.12 -7.56 -8.24
CA GLN A 151 2.15 -6.82 -7.53
C GLN A 151 1.52 -5.64 -6.80
N VAL A 152 1.89 -5.44 -5.55
CA VAL A 152 1.39 -4.36 -4.71
C VAL A 152 2.17 -3.09 -5.03
N THR A 153 1.45 -2.03 -5.44
CA THR A 153 2.05 -0.73 -5.73
C THR A 153 2.33 0.03 -4.44
N SER A 154 3.49 0.69 -4.37
CA SER A 154 3.82 1.64 -3.30
C SER A 154 3.32 3.04 -3.68
N THR A 155 2.71 3.77 -2.75
CA THR A 155 2.22 5.13 -3.03
C THR A 155 2.43 6.09 -1.86
N ALA A 156 2.75 7.34 -2.20
CA ALA A 156 2.79 8.46 -1.27
C ALA A 156 1.40 9.10 -1.05
N PHE A 157 0.36 8.66 -1.78
CA PHE A 157 -1.00 9.22 -1.74
C PHE A 157 -1.10 10.71 -2.07
N PHE A 158 -0.18 11.23 -2.90
CA PHE A 158 -0.26 12.61 -3.36
C PHE A 158 -1.54 12.82 -4.19
N GLY A 159 -2.53 13.49 -3.61
CA GLY A 159 -3.86 13.66 -4.23
C GLY A 159 -4.91 12.60 -3.86
N GLY A 160 -4.61 11.70 -2.90
CA GLY A 160 -5.54 10.68 -2.40
C GLY A 160 -5.23 9.26 -2.89
N MET A 161 -6.22 8.36 -2.76
CA MET A 161 -6.11 7.00 -3.32
C MET A 161 -5.96 7.02 -4.85
N PRO A 162 -5.02 6.26 -5.43
CA PRO A 162 -4.91 6.16 -6.88
C PRO A 162 -6.16 5.48 -7.49
N PRO A 163 -6.77 6.05 -8.56
CA PRO A 163 -8.02 5.54 -9.14
C PRO A 163 -7.89 4.19 -9.85
N GLU A 164 -6.67 3.77 -10.18
CA GLU A 164 -6.34 2.57 -10.97
C GLU A 164 -5.84 1.39 -10.11
N CYS A 165 -5.94 1.48 -8.79
CA CYS A 165 -5.48 0.41 -7.89
C CYS A 165 -6.48 -0.75 -7.73
N VAL A 166 -7.55 -0.86 -8.54
CA VAL A 166 -8.49 -1.99 -8.43
C VAL A 166 -7.80 -3.28 -8.88
N MET A 167 -7.58 -4.20 -7.94
CA MET A 167 -6.79 -5.42 -8.19
C MET A 167 -7.63 -6.71 -8.19
N PHE A 168 -8.80 -6.68 -7.55
CA PHE A 168 -9.70 -7.83 -7.44
C PHE A 168 -11.16 -7.35 -7.33
N SER A 169 -12.09 -8.02 -7.99
CA SER A 169 -13.50 -7.64 -7.97
C SER A 169 -14.41 -8.87 -7.80
N VAL A 170 -15.46 -8.74 -7.01
CA VAL A 170 -16.44 -9.80 -6.74
C VAL A 170 -17.86 -9.28 -7.03
N PRO A 171 -18.72 -10.02 -7.75
CA PRO A 171 -20.12 -9.64 -7.92
C PRO A 171 -20.85 -9.56 -6.58
N LYS A 172 -21.58 -8.46 -6.34
CA LYS A 172 -22.36 -8.24 -5.11
C LYS A 172 -23.35 -9.37 -4.84
N LEU A 173 -23.92 -9.98 -5.88
CA LEU A 173 -24.85 -11.11 -5.77
C LEU A 173 -24.22 -12.35 -5.10
N CYS A 174 -22.90 -12.49 -5.15
CA CYS A 174 -22.20 -13.62 -4.55
C CYS A 174 -21.84 -13.40 -3.07
N LEU A 175 -21.99 -12.16 -2.57
CA LEU A 175 -21.67 -11.77 -1.20
C LEU A 175 -22.90 -11.89 -0.30
N ASP A 176 -22.66 -12.39 0.91
CA ASP A 176 -23.57 -12.43 2.04
C ASP A 176 -22.90 -11.80 3.29
N LYS A 177 -23.59 -11.79 4.43
CA LYS A 177 -23.09 -11.16 5.66
C LYS A 177 -21.86 -11.84 6.26
N ASP A 178 -21.61 -13.09 5.89
CA ASP A 178 -20.49 -13.90 6.40
C ASP A 178 -19.37 -14.04 5.36
N SER A 179 -19.48 -13.31 4.25
CA SER A 179 -18.53 -13.40 3.15
C SER A 179 -17.19 -12.79 3.53
N SER A 180 -16.13 -13.54 3.25
CA SER A 180 -14.75 -13.13 3.49
C SER A 180 -13.89 -13.31 2.25
N ILE A 181 -12.98 -12.36 2.04
CA ILE A 181 -11.90 -12.50 1.05
C ILE A 181 -10.71 -13.16 1.73
N HIS A 182 -10.19 -14.22 1.13
CA HIS A 182 -8.94 -14.83 1.51
C HIS A 182 -7.80 -14.02 0.92
N VAL A 183 -6.92 -13.48 1.77
CA VAL A 183 -5.78 -12.64 1.39
C VAL A 183 -4.49 -13.35 1.78
N THR A 184 -3.53 -13.41 0.86
CA THR A 184 -2.16 -13.86 1.13
C THR A 184 -1.19 -12.79 0.63
N MET A 185 -0.28 -12.37 1.49
CA MET A 185 0.76 -11.41 1.14
C MET A 185 2.11 -12.12 1.01
N HIS A 186 2.91 -11.75 0.03
CA HIS A 186 4.28 -12.22 -0.15
C HIS A 186 5.24 -11.04 -0.22
N ASN A 187 6.42 -11.20 0.37
CA ASN A 187 7.55 -10.31 0.25
C ASN A 187 8.57 -10.97 -0.70
N THR A 188 9.08 -10.27 -1.70
CA THR A 188 10.04 -10.83 -2.68
C THR A 188 11.39 -11.20 -2.07
N LEU A 189 11.68 -10.74 -0.85
CA LEU A 189 12.91 -11.04 -0.11
C LEU A 189 12.76 -12.20 0.90
N ALA A 190 11.56 -12.77 1.05
CA ALA A 190 11.21 -13.81 2.04
C ALA A 190 10.89 -15.18 1.41
#